data_AF-A0A8C2CU84-F1
#
_entry.id   AF-A0A8C2CU84-F1
#
_cell.length_a   1.000
_cell.length_b   1.000
_cell.length_c   1.000
_cell.angle_alpha   90.00
_cell.angle_beta   90.00
_cell.angle_gamma   90.00
#
_symmetry.space_group_name_H-M   'P 1'
#
loop_
_entity.id
_entity.type
_entity.pdbx_description
1 polymer ?
#
loop_
_entity_poly.entity_id
_entity_poly.type
_entity_poly.pdbx_seq_one_letter_code
_entity_poly.pdbx_strand_id
1 'polypeptide(L)'
;CQKKRDCYSIFITAVKAALTELGLNIVEMTDESATLEGGDVLFTGREFFVGLSKRTNQRGAEILADTFKDYAVSTVPVQDALHLKSFCSMAGPGLIAIGSSEAAQKALKLYFQHHYSSLQFIFVETVMHFIFQDSQMNRKF
;
A
#
# COMPACT_ATOMS: atom_id res chain seq x y z
N CYS A 1 22.39 -5.85 -4.52
CA CYS A 1 23.09 -6.24 -5.78
C CYS A 1 22.83 -5.16 -6.82
N GLN A 2 23.88 -4.64 -7.49
CA GLN A 2 23.77 -3.59 -8.52
C GLN A 2 22.75 -3.94 -9.60
N LYS A 3 22.79 -5.19 -10.08
CA LYS A 3 21.86 -5.75 -11.08
C LYS A 3 20.37 -5.58 -10.71
N LYS A 4 20.03 -5.64 -9.42
CA LYS A 4 18.64 -5.45 -8.97
C LYS A 4 18.22 -3.97 -9.05
N ARG A 5 19.11 -3.03 -8.75
CA ARG A 5 18.85 -1.58 -8.92
C ARG A 5 18.68 -1.23 -10.40
N ASP A 6 19.51 -1.79 -11.27
CA ASP A 6 19.45 -1.53 -12.71
C ASP A 6 18.12 -2.02 -13.32
N CYS A 7 17.64 -3.21 -12.93
CA CYS A 7 16.31 -3.70 -13.36
C CYS A 7 15.15 -2.83 -12.86
N TYR A 8 15.20 -2.34 -11.61
CA TYR A 8 14.16 -1.44 -11.09
C TYR A 8 14.18 -0.09 -11.79
N SER A 9 15.35 0.43 -12.16
CA SER A 9 15.48 1.69 -12.90
C SER A 9 14.78 1.61 -14.28
N ILE A 10 14.95 0.50 -14.99
CA ILE A 10 14.26 0.26 -16.27
C ILE A 10 12.74 0.20 -16.07
N PHE A 11 12.29 -0.51 -15.03
CA PHE A 11 10.86 -0.60 -14.70
C PHE A 11 10.25 0.77 -14.36
N ILE A 12 10.91 1.55 -13.50
CA ILE A 12 10.46 2.90 -13.11
C ILE A 12 10.36 3.81 -14.35
N THR A 13 11.34 3.74 -15.24
CA THR A 13 11.35 4.53 -16.49
C THR A 13 10.13 4.19 -17.36
N ALA A 14 9.84 2.90 -17.53
CA ALA A 14 8.69 2.45 -18.33
C ALA A 14 7.35 2.85 -17.70
N VAL A 15 7.19 2.68 -16.37
CA VAL A 15 5.97 3.09 -15.65
C VAL A 15 5.79 4.60 -15.72
N LYS A 16 6.85 5.38 -15.52
CA LYS A 16 6.81 6.84 -15.62
C LYS A 16 6.34 7.31 -16.99
N ALA A 17 6.83 6.70 -18.07
CA ALA A 17 6.39 6.99 -19.43
C ALA A 17 4.88 6.71 -19.60
N ALA A 18 4.43 5.51 -19.21
CA ALA A 18 3.02 5.14 -19.31
C ALA A 18 2.09 6.06 -18.49
N LEU A 19 2.46 6.43 -17.26
CA LEU A 19 1.67 7.35 -16.43
C LEU A 19 1.64 8.77 -17.03
N THR A 20 2.72 9.19 -17.70
CA THR A 20 2.80 10.49 -18.39
C THR A 20 1.85 10.51 -19.59
N GLU A 21 1.81 9.43 -20.38
CA GLU A 21 0.89 9.28 -21.52
C GLU A 21 -0.58 9.32 -21.10
N LEU A 22 -0.88 8.83 -19.89
CA LEU A 22 -2.22 8.92 -19.29
C LEU A 22 -2.55 10.31 -18.72
N GLY A 23 -1.62 11.27 -18.79
CA GLY A 23 -1.82 12.64 -18.30
C GLY A 23 -1.85 12.78 -16.78
N LEU A 24 -1.32 11.78 -16.05
CA LEU A 24 -1.29 11.81 -14.59
C LEU A 24 -0.14 12.70 -14.08
N ASN A 25 -0.37 13.35 -12.93
CA ASN A 25 0.69 14.07 -12.23
C ASN A 25 1.65 13.08 -11.59
N ILE A 26 2.94 13.19 -11.92
CA ILE A 26 3.98 12.28 -11.43
C ILE A 26 4.82 12.96 -10.36
N VAL A 27 4.88 12.34 -9.18
CA VAL A 27 5.83 12.66 -8.13
C VAL A 27 6.82 11.50 -8.01
N GLU A 28 8.11 11.81 -8.09
CA GLU A 28 9.18 10.83 -7.99
C GLU A 28 9.83 10.86 -6.61
N MET A 29 10.02 9.69 -6.00
CA MET A 29 10.75 9.55 -4.75
C MET A 29 12.26 9.58 -5.05
N THR A 30 12.88 10.76 -4.94
CA THR A 30 14.31 10.97 -5.26
C THR A 30 15.24 10.84 -4.06
N ASP A 31 14.70 10.73 -2.85
CA ASP A 31 15.47 10.56 -1.62
C ASP A 31 16.04 9.14 -1.55
N GLU A 32 17.37 9.00 -1.67
CA GLU A 32 18.05 7.70 -1.69
C GLU A 32 17.93 6.92 -0.37
N SER A 33 17.58 7.59 0.74
CA SER A 33 17.32 6.95 2.02
C SER A 33 15.91 6.38 2.12
N ALA A 34 15.01 6.76 1.21
CA ALA A 34 13.62 6.33 1.21
C ALA A 34 13.43 5.07 0.36
N THR A 35 12.68 4.12 0.90
CA THR A 35 12.25 2.95 0.12
C THR A 35 10.76 2.71 0.35
N LEU A 36 10.04 2.41 -0.71
CA LEU A 36 8.62 2.07 -0.66
C LEU A 36 8.28 1.15 -1.83
N GLU A 37 7.61 0.03 -1.55
CA GLU A 37 7.05 -0.84 -2.57
C GLU A 37 5.52 -0.77 -2.54
N GLY A 38 4.89 -0.70 -3.72
CA GLY A 38 3.44 -0.59 -3.84
C GLY A 38 2.68 -1.75 -3.20
N GLY A 39 3.34 -2.90 -2.95
CA GLY A 39 2.80 -4.01 -2.17
C GLY A 39 2.50 -3.65 -0.71
N ASP A 40 3.24 -2.72 -0.12
CA ASP A 40 3.06 -2.27 1.26
C ASP A 40 2.01 -1.17 1.41
N VAL A 41 1.44 -0.65 0.33
CA VAL A 41 0.46 0.42 0.37
C VAL A 41 -0.94 -0.14 0.15
N LEU A 42 -1.83 0.11 1.13
CA LEU A 42 -3.26 -0.16 1.06
C LEU A 42 -4.03 1.17 1.14
N PHE A 43 -4.70 1.55 0.05
CA PHE A 43 -5.60 2.70 0.03
C PHE A 43 -7.05 2.23 0.25
N THR A 44 -7.72 2.81 1.24
CA THR A 44 -9.09 2.41 1.61
C THR A 44 -10.19 3.18 0.88
N GLY A 45 -9.81 4.16 0.06
CA GLY A 45 -10.71 5.20 -0.44
C GLY A 45 -10.83 6.41 0.50
N ARG A 46 -10.30 6.31 1.72
CA ARG A 46 -10.36 7.36 2.76
C ARG A 46 -9.00 7.70 3.36
N GLU A 47 -8.08 6.75 3.39
CA GLU A 47 -6.75 6.88 3.98
C GLU A 47 -5.81 5.81 3.44
N PHE A 48 -4.52 5.94 3.74
CA PHE A 48 -3.49 4.97 3.43
C PHE A 48 -3.01 4.24 4.68
N PHE A 49 -2.85 2.93 4.54
CA PHE A 49 -1.99 2.12 5.41
C PHE A 49 -0.71 1.79 4.67
N VAL A 50 0.42 2.02 5.34
CA VAL A 50 1.75 1.75 4.79
C VAL A 50 2.48 0.73 5.66
N GLY A 51 2.76 -0.43 5.09
CA GLY A 51 3.53 -1.50 5.71
C GLY A 51 4.99 -1.10 5.91
N LEU A 52 5.47 -1.07 7.15
CA LEU A 52 6.91 -0.98 7.45
C LEU A 52 7.52 -2.37 7.36
N SER A 53 8.20 -2.63 6.25
CA SER A 53 8.71 -3.94 5.86
C SER A 53 10.22 -3.88 5.62
N LYS A 54 10.83 -5.01 5.20
CA LYS A 54 12.22 -5.02 4.73
C LYS A 54 12.43 -4.19 3.45
N ARG A 55 11.37 -3.74 2.79
CA ARG A 55 11.40 -3.03 1.49
C ARG A 55 10.79 -1.63 1.55
N THR A 56 9.95 -1.37 2.55
CA THR A 56 9.33 -0.06 2.77
C THR A 56 9.71 0.46 4.15
N ASN A 57 10.32 1.65 4.20
CA ASN A 57 10.78 2.26 5.44
C ASN A 57 9.97 3.51 5.83
N GLN A 58 10.27 4.05 7.01
CA GLN A 58 9.56 5.21 7.54
C GLN A 58 9.66 6.42 6.63
N ARG A 59 10.85 6.67 6.04
CA ARG A 59 11.07 7.79 5.13
C ARG A 59 10.22 7.67 3.86
N GLY A 60 10.08 6.46 3.30
CA GLY A 60 9.19 6.20 2.18
C GLY A 60 7.72 6.49 2.51
N ALA A 61 7.28 6.13 3.72
CA ALA A 61 5.92 6.43 4.18
C ALA A 61 5.67 7.94 4.36
N GLU A 62 6.65 8.69 4.87
CA GLU A 62 6.57 10.15 5.00
C GLU A 62 6.44 10.83 3.64
N ILE A 63 7.25 10.44 2.66
CA ILE A 63 7.17 11.00 1.30
C ILE A 63 5.79 10.70 0.67
N LEU A 64 5.21 9.53 0.94
CA LEU A 64 3.85 9.21 0.50
C LEU A 64 2.82 10.15 1.14
N ALA A 65 2.95 10.44 2.44
CA ALA A 65 2.08 11.39 3.14
C ALA A 65 2.21 12.82 2.58
N ASP A 66 3.44 13.27 2.30
CA ASP A 66 3.69 14.58 1.69
C ASP A 66 3.14 14.68 0.26
N THR A 67 3.09 13.56 -0.46
CA THR A 67 2.54 13.47 -1.81
C THR A 67 1.01 13.53 -1.81
N PHE A 68 0.36 12.86 -0.85
CA PHE A 68 -1.10 12.72 -0.77
C PHE A 68 -1.67 13.42 0.47
N LYS A 69 -1.45 14.74 0.59
CA LYS A 69 -1.75 15.54 1.79
C LYS A 69 -3.23 15.52 2.23
N ASP A 70 -4.14 15.21 1.32
CA ASP A 70 -5.58 15.15 1.60
C ASP A 70 -6.01 13.85 2.30
N TYR A 71 -5.10 12.88 2.42
CA TYR A 71 -5.37 11.57 3.00
C TYR A 71 -4.48 11.30 4.20
N ALA A 72 -5.07 10.76 5.27
CA ALA A 72 -4.29 10.29 6.40
C ALA A 72 -3.40 9.11 5.99
N VAL A 73 -2.23 8.99 6.63
CA VAL A 73 -1.29 7.89 6.42
C VAL A 73 -0.91 7.29 7.76
N SER A 74 -1.22 6.00 7.94
CA SER A 74 -0.88 5.23 9.14
C SER A 74 0.09 4.11 8.80
N THR A 75 1.10 3.90 9.64
CA THR A 75 2.09 2.82 9.43
C THR A 75 1.72 1.53 10.17
N VAL A 76 2.01 0.39 9.55
CA VAL A 76 1.74 -0.95 10.10
C VAL A 76 3.02 -1.79 10.00
N PRO A 77 3.60 -2.30 11.10
CA PRO A 77 4.76 -3.18 11.03
C PRO A 77 4.46 -4.50 10.30
N VAL A 78 5.34 -4.87 9.38
CA VAL A 78 5.27 -6.10 8.57
C VAL A 78 6.52 -6.94 8.85
N GLN A 79 6.41 -7.94 9.72
CA GLN A 79 7.54 -8.76 10.18
C GLN A 79 7.64 -10.09 9.42
N ASP A 80 6.53 -10.82 9.30
CA ASP A 80 6.49 -12.21 8.81
C ASP A 80 5.80 -12.36 7.45
N ALA A 81 5.83 -11.30 6.63
CA ALA A 81 5.24 -11.31 5.30
C ALA A 81 6.11 -10.53 4.29
N LEU A 82 5.86 -10.78 2.99
CA LEU A 82 6.58 -10.06 1.94
C LEU A 82 6.19 -8.58 1.92
N HIS A 83 4.88 -8.31 2.04
CA HIS A 83 4.26 -6.99 2.07
C HIS A 83 3.03 -6.97 2.96
N LEU A 84 2.54 -5.77 3.30
CA LEU A 84 1.22 -5.56 3.90
C LEU A 84 0.12 -6.28 3.10
N LYS A 85 0.09 -6.11 1.77
CA LYS A 85 -0.94 -6.74 0.93
C LYS A 85 -0.79 -8.26 0.77
N SER A 86 0.26 -8.87 1.30
CA SER A 86 0.36 -10.33 1.32
C SER A 86 -0.67 -10.98 2.24
N PHE A 87 -1.28 -10.23 3.15
CA PHE A 87 -2.28 -10.74 4.08
C PHE A 87 -3.52 -9.85 4.23
N CYS A 88 -3.64 -8.76 3.47
CA CYS A 88 -4.88 -7.99 3.40
C CYS A 88 -5.10 -7.29 2.05
N SER A 89 -6.35 -7.04 1.68
CA SER A 89 -6.71 -6.19 0.53
C SER A 89 -8.09 -5.56 0.73
N MET A 90 -8.43 -4.52 -0.03
CA MET A 90 -9.80 -4.03 -0.09
C MET A 90 -10.70 -5.06 -0.80
N ALA A 91 -11.81 -5.41 -0.17
CA ALA A 91 -12.86 -6.26 -0.74
C ALA A 91 -14.15 -5.49 -1.06
N GLY A 92 -14.20 -4.20 -0.74
CA GLY A 92 -15.30 -3.29 -1.03
C GLY A 92 -15.16 -1.98 -0.25
N PRO A 93 -16.07 -1.02 -0.42
CA PRO A 93 -16.02 0.26 0.32
C PRO A 93 -16.13 0.00 1.82
N GLY A 94 -15.06 0.32 2.56
CA GLY A 94 -14.98 0.06 4.01
C GLY A 94 -14.85 -1.41 4.42
N LEU A 95 -14.60 -2.32 3.48
CA LEU A 95 -14.45 -3.75 3.73
C LEU A 95 -13.02 -4.21 3.37
N ILE A 96 -12.31 -4.76 4.35
CA ILE A 96 -10.97 -5.31 4.17
C ILE A 96 -11.05 -6.85 4.25
N ALA A 97 -10.55 -7.53 3.23
CA ALA A 97 -10.23 -8.95 3.32
C ALA A 97 -8.91 -9.12 4.06
N ILE A 98 -8.87 -10.03 5.02
CA ILE A 98 -7.69 -10.33 5.82
C ILE A 98 -7.47 -11.83 5.95
N GLY A 99 -6.21 -12.25 5.89
CA GLY A 99 -5.82 -13.64 6.02
C GLY A 99 -6.04 -14.19 7.43
N SER A 100 -6.13 -15.50 7.56
CA SER A 100 -6.24 -16.19 8.86
C SER A 100 -4.89 -16.49 9.53
N SER A 101 -3.77 -16.06 8.95
CA SER A 101 -2.44 -16.29 9.54
C SER A 101 -2.22 -15.47 10.83
N GLU A 102 -1.35 -15.94 11.72
CA GLU A 102 -1.05 -15.24 12.97
C GLU A 102 -0.57 -13.80 12.73
N ALA A 103 0.30 -13.60 11.73
CA ALA A 103 0.78 -12.27 11.33
C ALA A 103 -0.37 -11.35 10.92
N ALA A 104 -1.34 -11.87 10.16
CA ALA A 104 -2.52 -11.12 9.72
C ALA A 104 -3.41 -10.75 10.91
N GLN A 105 -3.68 -11.70 11.81
CA GLN A 105 -4.51 -11.47 12.99
C GLN A 105 -3.86 -10.47 13.97
N LYS A 106 -2.53 -10.51 14.10
CA LYS A 106 -1.77 -9.54 14.91
C LYS A 106 -1.87 -8.14 14.31
N ALA A 107 -1.70 -8.01 12.99
CA ALA A 107 -1.87 -6.73 12.30
C ALA A 107 -3.31 -6.19 12.44
N LEU A 108 -4.31 -7.07 12.27
CA LEU A 108 -5.72 -6.77 12.48
C LEU A 108 -5.98 -6.17 13.86
N LYS A 109 -5.57 -6.91 14.91
CA LYS A 109 -5.88 -6.53 16.28
C LYS A 109 -5.20 -5.23 16.65
N LEU A 110 -3.89 -5.11 16.38
CA LEU A 110 -3.08 -3.99 16.87
C LEU A 110 -3.29 -2.69 16.09
N TYR A 111 -3.52 -2.76 14.77
CA TYR A 111 -3.50 -1.57 13.92
C TYR A 111 -4.86 -1.27 13.31
N PHE A 112 -5.57 -2.27 12.82
CA PHE A 112 -6.83 -2.05 12.11
C PHE A 112 -8.03 -1.93 13.06
N GLN A 113 -8.22 -2.86 14.01
CA GLN A 113 -9.38 -2.89 14.90
C GLN A 113 -9.34 -1.82 16.00
N HIS A 114 -8.17 -1.57 16.59
CA HIS A 114 -8.06 -0.60 17.69
C HIS A 114 -8.23 0.85 17.23
N HIS A 115 -7.92 1.15 15.97
CA HIS A 115 -7.92 2.52 15.47
C HIS A 115 -9.13 2.85 14.57
N TYR A 116 -9.87 1.86 14.07
CA TYR A 116 -10.86 2.09 13.00
C TYR A 116 -12.17 1.32 13.18
N SER A 117 -13.11 1.93 13.91
CA SER A 117 -14.44 1.38 14.17
C SER A 117 -15.34 1.29 12.92
N SER A 118 -14.99 1.98 11.83
CA SER A 118 -15.78 2.01 10.59
C SER A 118 -15.37 0.96 9.54
N LEU A 119 -14.27 0.26 9.76
CA LEU A 119 -13.80 -0.80 8.85
C LEU A 119 -14.42 -2.14 9.22
N GLN A 120 -14.96 -2.82 8.22
CA GLN A 120 -15.43 -4.20 8.32
C GLN A 120 -14.34 -5.14 7.81
N PHE A 121 -14.34 -6.37 8.33
CA PHE A 121 -13.34 -7.38 7.98
C PHE A 121 -14.00 -8.68 7.55
N ILE A 122 -13.52 -9.26 6.46
CA ILE A 122 -13.83 -10.64 6.06
C ILE A 122 -12.55 -11.48 6.14
N PHE A 123 -12.65 -12.66 6.75
CA PHE A 123 -11.52 -13.57 6.86
C PHE A 123 -11.50 -14.52 5.68
N VAL A 124 -10.34 -14.66 5.05
CA VAL A 124 -10.13 -15.56 3.92
C VAL A 124 -8.93 -16.46 4.18
N GLU A 125 -9.01 -17.72 3.75
CA GLU A 125 -7.89 -18.67 3.91
C GLU A 125 -6.64 -18.23 3.14
N THR A 126 -6.85 -17.71 1.93
CA THR A 126 -5.80 -17.10 1.11
C THR A 126 -6.28 -15.74 0.62
N VAL A 127 -5.51 -14.70 0.91
CA VAL A 127 -5.71 -13.40 0.28
C VAL A 127 -5.10 -13.48 -1.11
N MET A 128 -5.88 -13.86 -2.12
CA MET A 128 -5.57 -13.41 -3.47
C MET A 128 -5.67 -11.88 -3.46
N HIS A 129 -4.77 -11.20 -4.16
CA HIS A 129 -4.84 -9.74 -4.30
C HIS A 129 -6.18 -9.37 -4.95
N PHE A 130 -7.21 -9.12 -4.14
CA PHE A 130 -8.52 -8.70 -4.61
C PHE A 130 -8.35 -7.33 -5.26
N ILE A 131 -8.65 -7.25 -6.55
CA ILE A 131 -8.77 -5.98 -7.25
C ILE A 131 -10.23 -5.59 -7.15
N PHE A 132 -10.53 -4.75 -6.17
CA PHE A 132 -11.82 -4.07 -6.11
C PHE A 132 -11.72 -2.77 -6.94
N GLN A 133 -12.49 -2.69 -8.03
CA GLN A 133 -12.65 -1.44 -8.77
C GLN A 133 -13.91 -0.73 -8.29
N ASP A 134 -13.73 0.34 -7.51
CA ASP A 134 -14.81 1.29 -7.31
C ASP A 134 -14.93 2.19 -8.54
N SER A 135 -16.03 2.06 -9.28
CA SER A 135 -16.37 2.90 -10.43
C SER A 135 -16.38 4.41 -10.13
N GLN A 136 -16.45 4.82 -8.84
CA GLN A 136 -16.46 6.22 -8.42
C GLN A 136 -15.08 6.83 -8.17
N MET A 137 -14.00 6.02 -8.16
CA MET A 137 -12.63 6.53 -7.90
C MET A 137 -12.03 7.27 -9.11
N ASN A 138 -12.60 7.12 -10.31
CA ASN A 138 -12.18 7.78 -11.55
C ASN A 138 -12.45 9.30 -11.62
N ARG A 139 -12.89 9.95 -10.53
CA ARG A 139 -13.21 11.40 -10.53
C ARG A 139 -12.26 12.26 -9.69
N LYS A 140 -11.19 11.70 -9.13
CA LYS A 140 -10.33 12.41 -8.16
C LYS A 140 -8.83 12.45 -8.48
N PHE A 141 -8.41 11.94 -9.64
CA PHE A 141 -7.02 11.99 -10.09
C PHE A 141 -6.93 12.64 -11.46
#